data_AF-A0A142WQE3-F1
#
_entry.id   AF-A0A142WQE3-F1
#
_cell.length_a   1.000
_cell.length_b   1.000
_cell.length_c   1.000
_cell.angle_alpha   90.00
_cell.angle_beta   90.00
_cell.angle_gamma   90.00
#
_symmetry.space_group_name_H-M   'P 1'
#
loop_
_entity.id
_entity.type
_entity.pdbx_description
1 polymer ?
#
loop_
_entity_poly.entity_id
_entity_poly.type
_entity_poly.pdbx_seq_one_letter_code
_entity_poly.pdbx_strand_id
1 'polypeptide(L)'
;MAIQRITILEEEWRLLVDLIAGFNLAHYHPVKFDLALAGLLRSGLVEEVPQGTRVSRLGYQVRKAAPLYALGEPRIWYGVEEPDVP
;
A
#
# COMPACT_ATOMS: atom_id res chain seq x y z
N MET A 1 8.31 19.35 -7.72
CA MET A 1 7.28 18.31 -7.61
C MET A 1 7.68 17.15 -8.50
N ALA A 2 8.14 16.05 -7.92
CA ALA A 2 8.47 14.85 -8.68
C ALA A 2 7.20 13.99 -8.83
N ILE A 3 6.98 13.45 -10.03
CA ILE A 3 5.90 12.47 -10.24
C ILE A 3 6.41 11.13 -9.68
N GLN A 4 5.71 10.60 -8.70
CA GLN A 4 5.95 9.28 -8.15
C GLN A 4 5.11 8.26 -8.91
N ARG A 5 5.75 7.18 -9.36
CA ARG A 5 5.09 6.00 -9.94
C ARG A 5 5.19 4.85 -8.96
N ILE A 6 4.04 4.35 -8.50
CA ILE A 6 3.98 3.22 -7.57
C ILE A 6 3.34 2.04 -8.30
N THR A 7 4.05 0.91 -8.30
CA THR A 7 3.54 -0.37 -8.82
C THR A 7 3.07 -1.19 -7.62
N ILE A 8 1.85 -1.71 -7.69
CA ILE A 8 1.17 -2.37 -6.57
C ILE A 8 0.67 -3.72 -7.06
N LEU A 9 1.20 -4.79 -6.47
CA LEU A 9 0.75 -6.15 -6.76
C LEU A 9 -0.63 -6.42 -6.17
N GLU A 10 -1.31 -7.46 -6.66
CA GLU A 10 -2.66 -7.80 -6.20
C GLU A 10 -2.72 -8.11 -4.69
N GLU A 11 -1.75 -8.86 -4.18
CA GLU A 11 -1.65 -9.21 -2.76
C GLU A 11 -1.33 -7.98 -1.89
N GLU A 12 -0.50 -7.07 -2.39
CA GLU A 12 -0.19 -5.79 -1.73
C GLU A 12 -1.44 -4.89 -1.68
N TRP A 13 -2.18 -4.80 -2.78
CA TRP A 13 -3.43 -4.06 -2.84
C TRP A 13 -4.48 -4.63 -1.88
N ARG A 14 -4.65 -5.96 -1.85
CA ARG A 14 -5.59 -6.62 -0.94
C ARG A 14 -5.23 -6.32 0.52
N LEU A 15 -3.95 -6.44 0.87
CA LEU A 15 -3.48 -6.12 2.21
C LEU A 15 -3.70 -4.65 2.57
N LEU A 16 -3.41 -3.71 1.66
CA LEU A 16 -3.64 -2.28 1.87
C LEU A 16 -5.12 -1.98 2.14
N VAL A 17 -6.02 -2.60 1.37
CA VAL A 17 -7.47 -2.45 1.54
C VAL A 17 -7.91 -2.97 2.91
N ASP A 18 -7.42 -4.15 3.32
CA ASP A 18 -7.79 -4.77 4.58
C ASP A 18 -7.23 -4.01 5.80
N LEU A 19 -6.00 -3.49 5.71
CA LEU A 19 -5.42 -2.62 6.74
C LEU A 19 -6.24 -1.35 6.99
N ILE A 20 -6.95 -0.85 5.97
CA ILE A 20 -7.82 0.33 6.08
C ILE A 20 -9.24 -0.05 6.56
N ALA A 21 -9.79 -1.18 6.08
CA ALA A 21 -11.18 -1.55 6.32
C ALA A 21 -11.41 -2.35 7.62
N GLY A 22 -10.37 -2.99 8.15
CA GLY A 22 -10.44 -3.89 9.31
C GLY A 22 -9.64 -5.15 9.06
N PHE A 23 -8.38 -5.13 9.48
CA PHE A 23 -7.42 -6.20 9.21
C PHE A 23 -7.67 -7.43 10.09
N ASN A 24 -7.63 -8.61 9.48
CA ASN A 24 -7.62 -9.89 10.18
C ASN A 24 -6.52 -10.80 9.63
N LEU A 25 -5.47 -11.00 10.43
CA LEU A 25 -4.29 -11.82 10.07
C LEU A 25 -4.66 -13.28 9.75
N ALA A 26 -5.73 -13.82 10.34
CA ALA A 26 -6.13 -15.21 10.14
C ALA A 26 -6.54 -15.54 8.68
N HIS A 27 -6.86 -14.52 7.87
CA HIS A 27 -7.22 -14.69 6.47
C HIS A 27 -6.01 -14.77 5.53
N TYR A 28 -4.79 -14.65 6.05
CA TYR A 28 -3.58 -14.59 5.25
C TYR A 28 -2.67 -15.80 5.48
N HIS A 29 -2.09 -16.31 4.39
CA HIS A 29 -0.95 -17.20 4.48
C HIS A 29 0.27 -16.40 4.97
N PRO A 30 0.99 -16.82 6.03
CA PRO A 30 2.05 -16.02 6.67
C PRO A 30 3.09 -15.47 5.68
N VAL A 31 3.63 -16.34 4.81
CA VAL A 31 4.63 -15.94 3.81
C VAL A 31 4.09 -14.90 2.81
N LYS A 32 2.82 -15.02 2.39
CA LYS A 32 2.24 -14.06 1.45
C LYS A 32 1.99 -12.72 2.11
N PHE A 33 1.59 -12.74 3.38
CA PHE A 33 1.46 -11.54 4.20
C PHE A 33 2.79 -10.80 4.32
N ASP A 34 3.87 -11.49 4.71
CA ASP A 34 5.18 -10.86 4.90
C ASP A 34 5.70 -10.23 3.59
N LEU A 35 5.52 -10.92 2.46
CA LEU A 35 5.91 -10.41 1.15
C LEU A 35 5.10 -9.17 0.76
N ALA A 36 3.77 -9.20 0.97
CA ALA A 36 2.90 -8.07 0.66
C ALA A 36 3.21 -6.87 1.58
N LEU A 37 3.40 -7.11 2.88
CA LEU A 37 3.75 -6.06 3.84
C LEU A 37 5.09 -5.41 3.48
N ALA A 38 6.10 -6.21 3.16
CA ALA A 38 7.40 -5.70 2.73
C ALA A 38 7.30 -4.87 1.44
N GLY A 39 6.41 -5.24 0.51
CA GLY A 39 6.11 -4.45 -0.69
C GLY A 39 5.46 -3.10 -0.39
N LEU A 40 4.49 -3.09 0.53
CA LEU A 40 3.84 -1.86 0.99
C LEU A 40 4.78 -0.93 1.75
N LEU A 41 5.69 -1.48 2.56
CA LEU A 41 6.74 -0.71 3.24
C LEU A 41 7.72 -0.08 2.25
N ARG A 42 8.22 -0.86 1.27
CA ARG A 42 9.14 -0.35 0.24
C ARG A 42 8.53 0.75 -0.63
N SER A 43 7.22 0.70 -0.84
CA SER A 43 6.48 1.71 -1.61
C SER A 43 6.03 2.91 -0.78
N GLY A 44 6.26 2.90 0.54
CA GLY A 44 5.84 3.97 1.45
C GLY A 44 4.32 4.04 1.66
N LEU A 45 3.56 3.03 1.24
CA LEU A 45 2.10 2.94 1.46
C LEU A 45 1.76 2.53 2.89
N VAL A 46 2.70 1.85 3.54
CA VAL A 46 2.69 1.50 4.96
C VAL A 46 4.01 1.98 5.55
N GLU A 47 4.01 2.32 6.82
CA GLU A 47 5.19 2.74 7.56
C GLU A 47 5.31 1.98 8.89
N GLU A 48 6.55 1.82 9.34
CA GLU A 48 6.87 1.26 10.66
C GLU A 48 6.65 2.31 11.74
N VAL A 49 6.01 1.90 12.83
CA VAL A 49 5.80 2.69 14.03
C VAL A 49 6.17 1.85 15.26
N PRO A 50 6.41 2.45 16.44
CA PRO A 50 6.84 1.68 17.61
C PRO A 50 5.89 0.52 18.00
N GLN A 51 4.61 0.60 17.66
CA GLN A 51 3.60 -0.41 17.95
C GLN A 51 3.36 -1.42 16.81
N GLY A 52 4.14 -1.38 15.73
CA GLY A 52 4.00 -2.27 14.57
C GLY A 52 4.04 -1.50 13.26
N THR A 53 3.03 -1.70 12.41
CA THR A 53 2.91 -1.01 11.12
C THR A 53 1.58 -0.29 11.01
N ARG A 54 1.55 0.82 10.29
CA ARG A 54 0.31 1.55 9.98
C ARG A 54 0.29 2.03 8.54
N VAL A 55 -0.90 2.21 7.99
CA VAL A 55 -1.08 2.78 6.66
C VAL A 55 -0.68 4.25 6.67
N SER A 56 0.20 4.65 5.75
CA SER A 56 0.68 6.02 5.62
C SER A 56 -0.38 6.93 4.97
N ARG A 57 -0.18 8.25 5.01
CA ARG A 57 -1.03 9.20 4.28
C ARG A 57 -1.09 8.89 2.78
N LEU A 58 0.05 8.51 2.19
CA LEU A 58 0.15 8.08 0.79
C LEU A 58 -0.68 6.81 0.55
N GLY A 59 -0.61 5.83 1.45
CA GLY A 59 -1.44 4.62 1.40
C GLY A 59 -2.95 4.94 1.31
N TYR A 60 -3.43 5.87 2.13
CA TYR A 60 -4.82 6.34 2.07
C TYR A 60 -5.16 7.05 0.76
N GLN A 61 -4.26 7.90 0.24
CA GLN A 61 -4.47 8.59 -1.04
C GLN A 61 -4.55 7.61 -2.20
N VAL A 62 -3.62 6.66 -2.27
CA VAL A 62 -3.61 5.59 -3.29
C VAL A 62 -4.87 4.75 -3.20
N ARG A 63 -5.30 4.38 -1.98
CA ARG A 63 -6.55 3.66 -1.76
C ARG A 63 -7.77 4.43 -2.26
N LYS A 64 -7.81 5.75 -2.03
CA LYS A 64 -8.89 6.64 -2.48
C LYS A 64 -8.91 6.82 -3.99
N ALA A 65 -7.73 6.92 -4.61
CA ALA A 65 -7.58 7.02 -6.07
C ALA A 65 -8.00 5.74 -6.79
N ALA A 66 -7.91 4.57 -6.12
CA ALA A 66 -8.33 3.27 -6.63
C ALA A 66 -7.79 2.96 -8.05
N PRO A 67 -6.44 2.90 -8.21
CA PRO A 67 -5.82 2.66 -9.51
C PRO A 67 -6.37 1.38 -10.15
N LEU A 68 -6.62 1.43 -11.47
CA LEU A 68 -7.25 0.35 -12.20
C LEU A 68 -6.46 -0.96 -12.12
N TYR A 69 -7.19 -2.07 -12.09
CA TYR A 69 -6.64 -3.41 -12.20
C TYR A 69 -6.94 -3.98 -13.58
N ALA A 70 -5.93 -4.61 -14.16
CA ALA A 70 -6.07 -5.50 -15.30
C ALA A 70 -5.60 -6.90 -14.87
N LEU A 71 -6.31 -7.94 -15.32
CA LEU A 71 -6.06 -9.31 -14.89
C LEU A 71 -4.61 -9.72 -15.17
N GLY A 72 -3.88 -10.12 -14.14
CA GLY A 72 -2.47 -10.53 -14.24
C GLY A 72 -1.47 -9.37 -14.29
N GLU A 73 -1.93 -8.12 -14.28
CA GLU A 73 -1.09 -6.93 -14.30
C GLU A 73 -1.13 -6.20 -12.95
N PRO A 74 -0.01 -5.61 -12.50
CA PRO A 74 -0.01 -4.80 -11.29
C PRO A 74 -0.83 -3.52 -11.48
N ARG A 75 -1.42 -3.03 -10.38
CA ARG A 75 -2.00 -1.69 -10.37
C ARG A 75 -0.87 -0.67 -10.41
N ILE A 76 -1.06 0.39 -11.18
CA ILE A 76 -0.09 1.48 -11.26
C ILE A 76 -0.78 2.76 -10.79
N TRP A 77 -0.20 3.39 -9.78
CA TRP A 77 -0.60 4.72 -9.33
C TRP A 77 0.45 5.75 -9.74
N TYR A 78 -0.04 6.91 -10.19
CA TYR A 78 0.76 8.07 -10.50
C TYR A 78 0.27 9.22 -9.63
N GLY A 79 1.17 9.91 -8.95
CA GLY A 79 0.81 11.11 -8.23
C GLY A 79 2.01 11.97 -7.92
N VAL A 80 1.74 13.11 -7.32
CA VAL A 80 2.75 14.07 -6.92
C VAL A 80 2.90 13.94 -5.42
N GLU A 81 4.13 13.68 -4.96
CA GLU A 81 4.46 13.76 -3.55
C GLU A 81 4.27 15.22 -3.11
N GLU A 82 3.24 15.49 -2.30
CA GLU A 82 3.12 16.78 -1.62
C GLU A 82 4.30 16.86 -0.63
N PRO A 83 5.15 17.90 -0.70
CA PRO A 83 6.23 18.03 0.26
C PRO A 83 5.63 18.08 1.68
N ASP A 84 6.20 17.31 2.60
CA ASP A 84 5.94 17.46 4.03
C ASP A 84 6.32 18.90 4.40
N VAL A 85 5.33 19.77 4.50
CA VAL A 85 5.53 21.15 4.94
C VAL A 85 5.84 21.09 6.44
N PRO A 86 6.99 21.61 6.91
CA PRO A 86 7.37 21.61 8.32
C PRO A 86 6.44 22.44 9.19
#